data_AF-A0A520Y4A3-F1
#
_entry.id   AF-A0A520Y4A3-F1
#
_cell.length_a   1.000
_cell.length_b   1.000
_cell.length_c   1.000
_cell.angle_alpha   90.00
_cell.angle_beta   90.00
_cell.angle_gamma   90.00
#
_symmetry.space_group_name_H-M   'P 1'
#
loop_
_entity.id
_entity.type
_entity.pdbx_description
1 polymer ?
#
loop_
_entity_poly.entity_id
_entity_poly.type
_entity_poly.pdbx_seq_one_letter_code
_entity_poly.pdbx_strand_id
1 'polypeptide(L)' 'MMPEPRVWSREEMMTRVAIFDEQQGSFTGLQESHLPQCEKELINIIGFRPPTEEGVFSPVGSDSASASAIDIFEGFNLG' A
#
# COMPACT_ATOMS: atom_id res chain seq x y z
N MET A 1 37.25 7.21 14.85
CA MET A 1 36.60 8.52 14.62
C MET A 1 35.32 8.25 13.84
N MET A 2 34.16 8.64 14.34
CA MET A 2 32.91 8.50 13.57
C MET A 2 32.85 9.57 12.47
N PRO A 3 32.29 9.27 11.29
CA PRO A 3 32.11 10.27 10.24
C PRO A 3 31.13 11.36 10.68
N GLU A 4 31.35 12.59 10.22
CA GLU A 4 30.43 13.70 10.37
C GLU A 4 29.08 13.37 9.69
N PRO A 5 27.94 13.55 10.38
CA PRO A 5 26.63 13.28 9.80
C PRO A 5 26.31 14.30 8.70
N ARG A 6 25.91 13.81 7.53
CA ARG A 6 25.41 14.67 6.45
C ARG A 6 24.01 15.17 6.80
N VAL A 7 23.84 16.49 6.83
CA VAL A 7 22.52 17.13 6.96
C VAL A 7 21.97 17.43 5.57
N TRP A 8 20.73 17.00 5.32
CA TRP A 8 20.02 17.24 4.06
C TRP A 8 19.01 18.36 4.23
N SER A 9 18.88 19.22 3.22
CA SER A 9 17.79 20.19 3.17
C SER A 9 16.45 19.49 2.94
N ARG A 10 15.33 20.16 3.28
CA ARG A 10 13.99 19.62 3.02
C ARG A 10 13.79 19.30 1.53
N GLU A 11 14.24 20.18 0.65
CA GLU A 11 14.10 19.99 -0.80
C GLU A 11 14.84 18.73 -1.28
N GLU A 12 16.08 18.54 -0.83
CA GLU A 12 16.82 17.31 -1.15
C GLU A 12 16.13 16.06 -0.57
N MET A 13 15.57 16.13 0.64
CA MET A 13 14.82 15.01 1.20
C MET A 13 13.58 14.67 0.38
N MET A 14 12.85 15.68 -0.10
CA MET A 14 11.61 15.45 -0.85
C MET A 14 11.83 14.74 -2.18
N THR A 15 13.03 14.77 -2.78
CA THR A 15 13.33 13.96 -3.98
C THR A 15 13.39 12.45 -3.72
N ARG A 16 13.27 12.03 -2.45
CA ARG A 16 13.37 10.63 -2.00
C ARG A 16 12.06 10.15 -1.36
N VAL A 17 11.04 10.98 -1.36
CA VAL A 17 9.74 10.69 -0.75
C VAL A 17 8.71 10.56 -1.86
N ALA A 18 7.95 9.46 -1.84
CA ALA A 18 6.72 9.33 -2.62
C ALA A 18 5.54 9.89 -1.80
N ILE A 19 4.69 10.70 -2.42
CA ILE A 19 3.48 11.27 -1.80
C ILE A 19 2.25 10.63 -2.44
N PHE A 20 1.29 10.27 -1.59
CA PHE A 20 0.04 9.63 -1.95
C PHE A 20 -1.09 10.44 -1.29
N ASP A 21 -1.75 11.32 -2.04
CA ASP A 21 -2.81 12.21 -1.56
C ASP A 21 -4.16 12.05 -2.29
N GLU A 22 -4.20 11.30 -3.41
CA GLU A 22 -5.40 11.10 -4.24
C GLU A 22 -5.94 9.65 -4.20
N GLN A 23 -5.41 8.80 -3.33
CA GLN A 23 -5.77 7.37 -3.29
C GLN A 23 -7.15 7.18 -2.67
N GLN A 24 -7.96 6.36 -3.34
CA GLN A 24 -9.30 6.01 -2.87
C GLN A 24 -9.24 4.75 -2.01
N GLY A 25 -9.94 4.79 -0.88
CA GLY A 25 -10.08 3.62 -0.01
C GLY A 25 -11.15 2.65 -0.51
N SER A 26 -10.98 1.38 -0.14
CA SER A 26 -12.01 0.34 -0.26
C SER A 26 -12.66 0.09 1.10
N PHE A 27 -13.98 0.01 1.14
CA PHE A 27 -14.72 -0.42 2.34
C PHE A 27 -15.00 -1.93 2.35
N THR A 28 -14.63 -2.62 1.27
CA THR A 28 -14.82 -4.05 1.10
C THR A 28 -13.46 -4.76 1.18
N GLY A 29 -13.50 -6.08 1.36
CA GLY A 29 -12.33 -6.93 1.15
C GLY A 29 -11.78 -7.64 2.38
N LEU A 30 -12.03 -7.12 3.58
CA LEU A 30 -11.87 -7.91 4.80
C LEU A 30 -13.11 -8.77 5.03
N GLN A 31 -12.94 -9.94 5.62
CA GLN A 31 -14.03 -10.89 5.86
C GLN A 31 -15.16 -10.26 6.68
N GLU A 32 -14.84 -9.38 7.62
CA GLU A 32 -15.78 -8.71 8.52
C GLU A 32 -16.42 -7.44 7.94
N SER A 33 -16.00 -6.97 6.76
CA SER A 33 -16.40 -5.66 6.24
C SER A 33 -17.90 -5.52 5.97
N HIS A 34 -18.63 -6.63 5.91
CA HIS A 34 -20.08 -6.67 5.72
C HIS A 34 -20.88 -6.37 7.00
N LEU A 35 -20.21 -6.34 8.17
CA LEU A 35 -20.84 -6.01 9.44
C LEU A 35 -20.78 -4.50 9.65
N PRO A 36 -21.91 -3.80 9.87
CA PRO A 36 -21.94 -2.34 10.01
C PRO A 36 -21.03 -1.79 11.11
N GLN A 37 -20.73 -2.59 12.15
CA GLN A 37 -19.85 -2.20 13.25
C GLN A 37 -18.37 -2.44 12.96
N CYS A 38 -18.04 -3.04 11.82
CA CYS A 38 -16.69 -3.45 11.44
C CYS A 38 -16.23 -2.86 10.10
N GLU A 39 -16.96 -1.88 9.56
CA GLU A 39 -16.54 -1.14 8.37
C GLU A 39 -15.21 -0.44 8.63
N LYS A 40 -14.26 -0.65 7.72
CA LYS A 40 -12.93 -0.01 7.71
C LYS A 40 -12.65 0.45 6.30
N GLU A 41 -12.09 1.64 6.16
CA GLU A 41 -11.56 2.10 4.89
C GLU A 41 -10.12 1.60 4.73
N LEU A 42 -9.86 0.84 3.68
CA LEU A 42 -8.55 0.32 3.31
C LEU A 42 -7.97 1.11 2.14
N ILE A 43 -6.94 1.91 2.41
CA ILE A 43 -6.15 2.60 1.38
C ILE A 43 -4.90 1.78 1.09
N ASN A 44 -4.84 1.21 -0.11
CA ASN A 44 -3.73 0.35 -0.52
C ASN A 44 -2.66 1.15 -1.28
N ILE A 45 -1.50 1.34 -0.66
CA ILE A 45 -0.37 2.07 -1.29
C ILE A 45 0.61 1.10 -1.95
N ILE A 46 0.95 0.01 -1.25
CA ILE A 46 1.87 -1.02 -1.71
C ILE A 46 1.19 -2.35 -1.52
N GLY A 47 0.88 -3.01 -2.63
CA GLY A 47 0.03 -4.19 -2.63
C GLY A 47 0.40 -5.15 -3.74
N PHE A 48 0.17 -6.43 -3.47
CA PHE A 48 0.22 -7.45 -4.51
C PHE A 48 -1.00 -7.31 -5.40
N ARG A 49 -0.81 -7.62 -6.69
CA ARG A 49 -1.93 -7.71 -7.62
C ARG A 49 -2.97 -8.70 -7.11
N PRO A 50 -4.27 -8.44 -7.37
CA PRO A 50 -5.30 -9.42 -7.09
C PRO A 50 -4.98 -10.74 -7.80
N PRO A 51 -5.17 -11.89 -7.13
CA PRO A 51 -4.98 -13.19 -7.76
C PRO A 51 -5.96 -13.36 -8.93
N THR A 52 -5.50 -13.98 -10.01
CA THR A 52 -6.31 -14.28 -11.20
C THR A 52 -6.91 -15.68 -11.19
N GLU A 53 -6.44 -16.55 -10.29
CA GLU A 53 -6.90 -17.93 -10.16
C GLU A 53 -8.19 -18.02 -9.34
N GLU A 54 -9.16 -18.83 -9.81
CA GLU A 54 -10.40 -19.07 -9.08
C GLU A 54 -10.12 -19.75 -7.73
N GLY A 55 -10.79 -19.27 -6.68
CA GLY A 55 -10.67 -19.81 -5.33
C GLY A 55 -9.48 -19.27 -4.52
N VAL A 56 -8.63 -18.42 -5.11
CA VAL A 56 -7.58 -17.67 -4.40
C VAL A 56 -8.09 -16.28 -4.08
N PHE A 57 -8.01 -15.86 -2.82
CA PHE A 57 -8.52 -14.57 -2.37
C PHE A 57 -7.40 -13.69 -1.83
N SER A 58 -7.45 -12.40 -2.16
CA SER A 58 -6.59 -11.39 -1.54
C SER A 58 -6.99 -11.20 -0.07
N PRO A 59 -6.02 -11.10 0.86
CA PRO A 59 -6.31 -10.85 2.28
C PRO A 59 -6.91 -9.46 2.54
N VAL A 60 -6.77 -8.53 1.58
CA VAL A 60 -7.36 -7.19 1.62
C VAL A 60 -8.56 -7.06 0.67
N GLY A 61 -8.99 -8.16 0.05
CA GLY A 61 -10.02 -8.18 -0.97
C GLY A 61 -9.55 -7.76 -2.36
N SER A 62 -10.37 -8.07 -3.36
CA SER A 62 -10.12 -7.78 -4.77
C SER A 62 -10.08 -6.28 -5.05
N ASP A 63 -10.99 -5.53 -4.45
CA ASP A 63 -11.18 -4.11 -4.75
C ASP A 63 -9.99 -3.30 -4.21
N SER A 64 -9.62 -3.51 -2.93
CA SER A 64 -8.44 -2.89 -2.33
C SER A 64 -7.14 -3.35 -3.01
N ALA A 65 -7.00 -4.63 -3.37
CA ALA A 65 -5.81 -5.13 -4.07
C ALA A 65 -5.63 -4.49 -5.45
N SER A 66 -6.73 -4.30 -6.19
CA SER A 66 -6.70 -3.67 -7.52
C SER A 66 -6.41 -2.17 -7.47
N ALA A 67 -6.67 -1.53 -6.33
CA ALA A 67 -6.48 -0.10 -6.13
C ALA A 67 -5.07 0.29 -5.62
N SER A 68 -4.11 -0.65 -5.61
CA SER A 68 -2.74 -0.39 -5.16
C SER A 68 -2.06 0.71 -5.98
N ALA A 69 -1.44 1.68 -5.32
CA ALA A 69 -0.67 2.71 -6.00
C ALA A 69 0.66 2.19 -6.57
N ILE A 70 1.27 1.21 -5.91
CA ILE A 70 2.48 0.51 -6.37
C ILE A 70 2.17 -0.99 -6.46
N ASP A 71 2.24 -1.52 -7.67
CA ASP A 71 2.18 -2.96 -7.93
C ASP A 71 3.51 -3.62 -7.60
N ILE A 72 3.52 -4.54 -6.63
CA ILE A 72 4.72 -5.29 -6.27
C ILE A 72 4.67 -6.74 -6.77
N PHE A 73 5.83 -7.25 -7.19
CA PHE A 73 6.04 -8.61 -7.65
C PHE A 73 6.91 -9.38 -6.67
N GLU A 74 6.94 -10.71 -6.79
CA GLU A 74 7.88 -11.53 -6.07
C GLU A 74 9.32 -11.04 -6.31
N GLY A 75 10.09 -10.86 -5.23
CA GLY A 75 11.44 -10.28 -5.27
C GLY A 75 11.49 -8.76 -5.17
N PHE A 76 10.37 -8.05 -5.09
CA PHE A 76 10.36 -6.62 -4.75
C PHE A 76 10.85 -6.41 -3.30
N ASN A 77 11.69 -5.39 -3.09
CA ASN A 77 12.21 -5.03 -1.77
C ASN A 77 12.18 -3.50 -1.59
N LEU A 78 11.76 -3.06 -0.42
CA LEU A 78 11.95 -1.69 0.04
C LEU A 78 13.33 -1.64 0.67
N GLY A 79 14.32 -1.32 -0.17
CA GLY A 79 15.75 -1.34 0.19
C GLY A 79 16.10 -0.51 1.42
#